data_AF-A0A920C089-F1
#
_entry.id   AF-A0A920C089-F1
#
_cell.length_a   1.000
_cell.length_b   1.000
_cell.length_c   1.000
_cell.angle_alpha   90.00
_cell.angle_beta   90.00
_cell.angle_gamma   90.00
#
_symmetry.space_group_name_H-M   'P 1'
#
loop_
_entity.id
_entity.type
_entity.pdbx_description
1 polymer ?
#
loop_
_entity_poly.entity_id
_entity_poly.type
_entity_poly.pdbx_seq_one_letter_code
_entity_poly.pdbx_strand_id
1 'polypeptide(L)'
;MNKAIRLLKGKQTEIERLGIHYTEFIKILNESEQNMIRQCPYKAINFPIKDKKLHILCHFQCRKQGSSWGNPDINTPVQILRKHNWRRLPNNIGKKNINSV
;
A
#
# COMPACT_ATOMS: atom_id res chain seq x y z
N MET A 1 6.83 1.04 -9.33
CA MET A 1 6.84 2.34 -8.61
C MET A 1 6.64 3.52 -9.56
N ASN A 2 7.43 3.61 -10.63
CA ASN A 2 7.40 4.65 -11.68
C ASN A 2 6.02 5.27 -12.03
N LYS A 3 5.00 4.46 -12.33
CA LYS A 3 3.65 4.95 -12.66
C LYS A 3 3.04 5.82 -11.54
N ALA A 4 3.23 5.43 -10.28
CA ALA A 4 2.69 6.18 -9.14
C ALA A 4 3.38 7.54 -9.02
N ILE A 5 4.72 7.57 -9.09
CA ILE A 5 5.50 8.81 -9.07
C ILE A 5 5.03 9.74 -10.19
N ARG A 6 4.88 9.23 -11.42
CA ARG A 6 4.40 10.03 -12.56
C ARG A 6 3.01 10.62 -12.35
N LEU A 7 2.09 9.88 -11.72
CA LEU A 7 0.72 10.35 -11.46
C LEU A 7 0.64 11.38 -10.32
N LEU A 8 1.58 11.32 -9.38
CA LEU A 8 1.61 12.16 -8.19
C LEU A 8 2.51 13.39 -8.36
N LYS A 9 3.46 13.35 -9.29
CA LYS A 9 4.35 14.48 -9.60
C LYS A 9 3.51 15.68 -10.06
N GLY A 10 3.71 16.81 -9.38
CA GLY A 10 3.00 18.06 -9.68
C GLY A 10 1.64 18.21 -8.99
N LYS A 11 1.16 17.19 -8.26
CA LYS A 11 -0.12 17.23 -7.52
C LYS A 11 0.06 17.61 -6.05
N GLN A 12 0.91 18.60 -5.79
CA GLN A 12 1.27 18.98 -4.43
C GLN A 12 0.04 19.41 -3.63
N THR A 13 -0.77 20.31 -4.19
CA THR A 13 -1.96 20.85 -3.53
C THR A 13 -2.96 19.76 -3.16
N GLU A 14 -3.21 18.81 -4.05
CA GLU A 14 -4.16 17.73 -3.82
C GLU A 14 -3.65 16.75 -2.75
N ILE A 15 -2.35 16.44 -2.77
CA ILE A 15 -1.72 15.55 -1.79
C ILE A 15 -1.70 16.20 -0.40
N GLU A 16 -1.38 17.50 -0.33
CA GLU A 16 -1.42 18.24 0.93
C GLU A 16 -2.84 18.41 1.46
N ARG A 17 -3.85 18.58 0.58
CA ARG A 17 -5.26 18.62 0.96
C ARG A 17 -5.75 17.30 1.56
N LEU A 18 -5.14 16.17 1.20
CA LEU A 18 -5.38 14.87 1.83
C LEU A 18 -4.68 14.74 3.19
N GLY A 19 -3.99 15.78 3.66
CA GLY A 19 -3.24 15.75 4.91
C GLY A 19 -1.93 14.97 4.81
N ILE A 20 -1.38 14.80 3.60
CA ILE A 20 -0.12 14.07 3.36
C ILE A 20 0.99 15.08 3.04
N HIS A 21 2.18 14.86 3.60
CA HIS A 21 3.35 15.68 3.33
C HIS A 21 3.92 15.37 1.94
N TYR A 22 3.65 16.23 0.96
CA TYR A 22 4.00 15.98 -0.45
C TYR A 22 5.48 15.68 -0.68
N THR A 23 6.37 16.54 -0.19
CA THR A 23 7.82 16.40 -0.47
C THR A 23 8.40 15.11 0.12
N GLU A 24 8.10 14.83 1.38
CA GLU A 24 8.47 13.58 2.04
C GLU A 24 7.86 12.36 1.35
N PHE A 25 6.61 12.45 0.88
CA PHE A 25 5.98 11.35 0.18
C PHE A 25 6.67 11.02 -1.13
N ILE A 26 7.00 12.04 -1.94
CA ILE A 26 7.76 11.86 -3.17
C ILE A 26 9.15 11.27 -2.88
N LYS A 27 9.83 11.73 -1.82
CA LYS A 27 11.11 11.18 -1.38
C LYS A 27 11.01 9.68 -1.08
N ILE A 28 10.03 9.27 -0.26
CA ILE A 28 9.80 7.85 0.08
C ILE A 28 9.52 7.01 -1.17
N LEU A 29 8.75 7.53 -2.13
CA LEU A 29 8.47 6.82 -3.38
C LEU A 29 9.72 6.65 -4.24
N ASN A 30 10.56 7.68 -4.35
CA ASN A 30 11.82 7.62 -5.08
C ASN A 30 12.80 6.63 -4.42
N GLU A 31 12.96 6.67 -3.10
CA GLU A 31 13.78 5.71 -2.37
C GLU A 31 13.27 4.27 -2.55
N SER A 32 11.95 4.09 -2.52
CA SER A 32 11.34 2.78 -2.77
C SER A 32 11.58 2.29 -4.20
N GLU A 33 11.55 3.17 -5.20
CA GLU A 33 11.90 2.82 -6.59
C GLU A 33 13.37 2.38 -6.69
N GLN A 34 14.28 3.10 -6.05
CA GLN A 34 15.70 2.73 -6.03
C GLN A 34 15.93 1.39 -5.33
N ASN A 35 15.26 1.13 -4.22
CA ASN A 35 15.33 -0.15 -3.52
C ASN A 35 14.81 -1.31 -4.39
N MET A 36 13.76 -1.09 -5.18
CA MET A 36 13.26 -2.10 -6.14
C MET A 36 14.28 -2.36 -7.25
N ILE A 37 14.91 -1.32 -7.81
CA ILE A 37 15.94 -1.46 -8.85
C ILE A 37 17.14 -2.23 -8.30
N ARG A 38 17.54 -1.97 -7.05
CA ARG A 38 18.64 -2.64 -6.35
C ARG A 38 18.27 -4.01 -5.78
N GLN A 39 17.05 -4.50 -6.04
CA GLN A 39 16.54 -5.78 -5.52
C GLN A 39 16.64 -5.89 -3.98
N CYS A 40 16.56 -4.79 -3.27
CA CYS A 40 16.54 -4.80 -1.81
C CYS A 40 15.22 -5.42 -1.30
N PRO A 41 15.23 -6.04 -0.10
CA PRO A 41 14.01 -6.53 0.52
C PRO A 41 12.92 -5.45 0.58
N TYR A 42 11.68 -5.85 0.29
CA TYR A 42 10.54 -4.94 0.35
C TYR A 42 10.42 -4.35 1.76
N LYS A 43 10.25 -3.03 1.82
CA LYS A 43 9.91 -2.31 3.04
C LYS A 43 8.55 -1.66 2.87
N ALA A 44 7.71 -1.79 3.90
CA ALA A 44 6.43 -1.12 3.95
C ALA A 44 6.63 0.40 3.91
N ILE A 45 5.79 1.08 3.12
CA ILE A 45 5.80 2.54 3.03
C ILE A 45 4.94 3.09 4.16
N ASN A 46 5.57 3.83 5.07
CA ASN A 46 4.86 4.63 6.04
C ASN A 46 4.45 5.95 5.39
N PHE A 47 3.14 6.17 5.28
CA PHE A 47 2.62 7.40 4.69
C PHE A 47 2.98 8.59 5.59
N PRO A 48 3.61 9.65 5.04
CA PRO A 48 3.99 10.82 5.82
C PRO A 48 2.76 11.71 6.02
N ILE A 49 1.90 11.32 6.96
CA ILE A 49 0.70 12.07 7.32
C ILE A 49 1.14 13.36 8.04
N LYS A 50 0.81 14.51 7.46
CA LYS A 50 1.01 15.85 8.02
C LYS A 50 -0.14 16.26 8.95
N ASP A 51 -1.37 15.85 8.65
CA ASP A 51 -2.54 16.17 9.45
C ASP A 51 -2.59 15.30 10.73
N LYS A 52 -2.40 15.94 11.88
CA LYS A 52 -2.45 15.28 13.20
C LYS A 52 -3.80 14.61 13.48
N LYS A 53 -4.92 15.20 13.05
CA LYS A 53 -6.25 14.61 13.24
C LYS A 53 -6.37 13.33 12.42
N LEU A 54 -5.95 13.37 11.16
CA LEU A 54 -5.92 12.20 10.30
C LEU A 54 -5.05 11.09 10.90
N HIS A 55 -3.86 11.43 11.40
CA HIS A 55 -2.96 10.48 12.03
C HIS A 55 -3.60 9.77 13.24
N ILE A 56 -4.28 10.53 14.11
CA ILE A 56 -4.98 9.99 15.28
C ILE A 56 -6.12 9.05 14.83
N LEU A 57 -6.91 9.45 13.83
CA LEU A 57 -8.01 8.64 13.30
C LEU A 57 -7.50 7.32 12.70
N CYS A 58 -6.42 7.36 11.92
CA CYS A 58 -5.79 6.17 11.37
C CYS A 58 -5.33 5.22 12.48
N HIS A 59 -4.62 5.73 13.49
CA HIS A 59 -4.17 4.92 14.62
C HIS A 59 -5.33 4.31 15.42
N PHE A 60 -6.36 5.09 15.70
CA PHE A 60 -7.55 4.62 16.42
C PHE A 60 -8.25 3.50 15.65
N GLN A 61 -8.46 3.67 14.35
CA GLN A 61 -9.12 2.68 13.51
C GLN A 61 -8.31 1.39 13.40
N CYS A 62 -6.98 1.47 13.27
CA CYS A 62 -6.12 0.29 13.27
C CYS A 62 -6.21 -0.46 14.61
N ARG A 63 -6.11 0.25 15.74
CA ARG A 63 -6.24 -0.37 17.07
C ARG A 63 -7.58 -1.06 17.26
N LYS A 64 -8.67 -0.45 16.80
CA LYS A 64 -10.01 -1.05 16.85
C LYS A 64 -10.08 -2.38 16.07
N GLN A 65 -9.29 -2.53 15.02
CA GLN A 65 -9.23 -3.75 14.19
C GLN A 65 -8.13 -4.72 14.65
N GLY A 66 -7.50 -4.49 15.79
CA GLY A 66 -6.40 -5.33 16.29
C GLY A 66 -5.11 -5.23 15.48
N SER A 67 -4.94 -4.15 14.70
CA SER A 67 -3.75 -3.90 13.88
C SER A 67 -2.97 -2.67 14.37
N SER A 68 -1.67 -2.63 14.11
CA SER A 68 -0.84 -1.44 14.37
C SER A 68 -0.68 -0.61 13.09
N TRP A 69 -0.80 0.72 13.21
CA TRP A 69 -0.48 1.63 12.12
C TRP A 69 1.04 1.85 12.03
N GLY A 70 1.58 1.84 10.82
CA GLY A 70 2.98 2.21 10.55
C GLY A 70 4.03 1.21 11.01
N ASN A 71 3.64 -0.02 11.37
CA ASN A 71 4.58 -1.05 11.78
C ASN A 71 5.32 -1.60 10.55
N PRO A 72 6.66 -1.50 10.49
CA PRO A 72 7.45 -2.17 9.47
C PRO A 72 7.54 -3.66 9.84
N ASP A 73 6.45 -4.40 9.75
CA ASP A 73 6.52 -5.84 10.00
C ASP A 73 7.44 -6.48 8.95
N ILE A 74 8.59 -6.92 9.46
CA ILE A 74 9.65 -7.64 8.75
C ILE A 74 9.10 -8.92 8.10
N ASN A 75 7.97 -9.42 8.64
CA ASN A 75 7.25 -10.61 8.19
C ASN A 75 5.91 -10.24 7.55
N THR A 76 5.91 -9.34 6.55
CA THR A 76 4.71 -9.12 5.73
C THR A 76 4.27 -10.48 5.16
N PRO A 77 3.07 -11.00 5.52
CA PRO A 77 2.67 -12.34 5.09
C PRO A 77 2.72 -12.47 3.58
N VAL A 78 3.26 -13.59 3.07
CA VAL A 78 3.32 -13.90 1.62
C VAL A 78 1.97 -13.73 0.93
N GLN A 79 0.89 -13.94 1.67
CA GLN A 79 -0.49 -13.76 1.23
C GLN A 79 -0.80 -12.30 0.82
N ILE A 80 -0.21 -11.31 1.52
CA ILE A 80 -0.32 -9.88 1.16
C ILE A 80 0.50 -9.60 -0.11
N LEU A 81 1.73 -10.12 -0.19
CA LEU A 81 2.62 -9.95 -1.35
C LEU A 81 2.02 -10.55 -2.64
N ARG A 82 1.35 -11.70 -2.53
CA ARG A 82 0.73 -12.41 -3.67
C ARG A 82 -0.75 -12.04 -3.89
N LYS A 83 -1.34 -11.12 -3.12
CA LYS A 83 -2.76 -10.76 -3.21
C LYS A 83 -3.18 -10.33 -4.63
N HIS A 84 -2.25 -9.77 -5.40
CA HIS A 84 -2.48 -9.38 -6.80
C HIS A 84 -2.63 -10.57 -7.76
N ASN A 85 -2.04 -11.73 -7.45
CA ASN A 85 -2.20 -12.95 -8.25
C ASN A 85 -3.62 -13.52 -8.10
N TRP A 86 -4.19 -13.41 -6.90
CA TRP A 86 -5.54 -13.89 -6.59
C TRP A 86 -6.61 -13.03 -7.27
N ARG A 87 -6.36 -11.72 -7.43
CA ARG A 87 -7.24 -10.80 -8.16
C ARG A 87 -7.11 -10.87 -9.68
N ARG A 88 -6.06 -11.52 -10.19
CA ARG A 88 -5.83 -11.71 -11.64
C ARG A 88 -6.31 -13.07 -12.15
N LEU A 89 -6.83 -13.95 -11.29
CA LEU A 89 -7.64 -15.04 -11.81
C LEU A 89 -8.82 -14.41 -12.56
N PRO A 90 -9.03 -14.73 -13.85
CA PRO A 90 -10.27 -14.36 -14.51
C PRO A 90 -11.41 -14.94 -13.67
N ASN A 91 -12.50 -14.18 -13.53
CA ASN A 91 -13.77 -14.64 -12.99
C ASN A 91 -14.36 -15.76 -13.87
N ASN A 92 -13.71 -16.92 -13.92
CA ASN A 92 -14.25 -18.14 -14.48
C ASN A 92 -14.32 -19.18 -13.36
N ILE A 93 -15.17 -18.88 -12.38
CA ILE A 93 -15.88 -19.94 -11.66
C ILE A 93 -17.32 -19.90 -12.17
N GLY A 94 -17.46 -20.24 -13.45
CA GLY A 94 -18.70 -20.75 -14.01
C GLY A 94 -18.90 -22.17 -13.49
N LYS A 95 -20.01 -22.37 -12.78
CA LYS A 95 -20.48 -23.59 -12.14
C LYS A 95 -20.42 -24.86 -13.04
N LYS A 96 -20.37 -26.01 -12.33
CA LYS A 96 -20.83 -27.39 -12.67
C LYS A 96 -19.78 -28.37 -13.22
N ASN A 97 -19.34 -29.30 -12.36
CA ASN A 97 -19.88 -30.67 -12.38
C ASN A 97 -19.51 -31.43 -11.10
N ILE A 98 -20.46 -31.47 -10.17
CA ILE A 98 -20.65 -32.61 -9.26
C ILE A 98 -21.83 -33.39 -9.85
N ASN A 99 -21.51 -34.49 -10.52
CA ASN A 99 -22.37 -35.66 -10.79
C ASN A 99 -21.34 -36.82 -10.83
N SER A 100 -21.22 -37.66 -9.79
CA SER A 100 -22.07 -38.85 -9.59
C SER A 100 -22.27 -39.60 -10.91
N VAL A 101 -21.39 -40.54 -11.24
CA VAL A 101 -21.58 -42.01 -11.17
C VAL A 101 -20.19 -42.65 -11.12
#